data_AF-A0A8J6LQY0-F1
#
_entry.id   AF-A0A8J6LQY0-F1
#
_cell.length_a   1.000
_cell.length_b   1.000
_cell.length_c   1.000
_cell.angle_alpha   90.00
_cell.angle_beta   90.00
_cell.angle_gamma   90.00
#
_symmetry.space_group_name_H-M   'P 1'
#
loop_
_entity.id
_entity.type
_entity.pdbx_description
1 polymer ?
#
loop_
_entity_poly.entity_id
_entity_poly.type
_entity_poly.pdbx_seq_one_letter_code
_entity_poly.pdbx_strand_id
1 'polypeptide(L)'
;MATTKTTTAKKTAEKATETAERNAEAFAEAGQQAFREGIERTTATIGDFSAYGKENMDAMIESLTITTKGVEDLNTSAAAYAKDSVEGSVEAAKSMASAKSVQEVIEIQSEYAKSSMDRYVSEMTKTTDLLTGLVKNAWRPLNDRAAKTMEQVQAQR
;
A
#
# COMPACT_ATOMS: atom_id res chain seq x y z
N MET A 1 5.67 22.15 -38.42
CA MET A 1 5.64 22.70 -37.04
C MET A 1 4.74 21.92 -36.07
N ALA A 2 3.69 21.20 -36.52
CA ALA A 2 2.85 20.36 -35.65
C ALA A 2 3.58 19.13 -35.07
N THR A 3 4.50 18.53 -35.84
CA THR A 3 5.26 17.33 -35.43
C THR A 3 6.22 17.62 -34.28
N THR A 4 6.86 18.79 -34.25
CA THR A 4 7.83 19.17 -33.20
C THR A 4 7.17 19.42 -31.84
N LYS A 5 6.00 20.07 -31.81
CA LYS A 5 5.25 20.31 -30.56
C LYS A 5 4.74 19.02 -29.93
N THR A 6 4.31 18.07 -30.75
CA THR A 6 3.82 16.76 -30.30
C THR A 6 4.94 15.93 -29.66
N THR A 7 6.15 15.97 -30.23
CA THR A 7 7.32 15.28 -29.68
C THR A 7 7.81 15.91 -28.37
N THR A 8 7.81 17.25 -28.27
CA THR A 8 8.20 17.94 -27.03
C THR A 8 7.20 17.70 -25.90
N ALA A 9 5.89 17.75 -26.18
CA ALA A 9 4.85 17.45 -25.21
C ALA A 9 4.92 16.00 -24.71
N LYS A 10 5.17 15.03 -25.62
CA LYS A 10 5.36 13.62 -25.26
C LYS A 10 6.57 13.42 -24.34
N LYS A 11 7.70 14.06 -24.65
CA LYS A 11 8.93 13.99 -23.84
C LYS A 11 8.75 14.61 -22.46
N THR A 12 8.00 15.72 -22.37
CA THR A 12 7.68 16.35 -21.09
C THR A 12 6.75 15.49 -20.24
N ALA A 13 5.77 14.84 -20.86
CA ALA A 13 4.89 13.89 -20.17
C ALA A 13 5.67 12.66 -19.67
N GLU A 14 6.51 12.05 -20.51
CA GLU A 14 7.38 10.92 -20.13
C GLU A 14 8.29 11.28 -18.94
N LYS A 15 8.91 12.46 -18.97
CA LYS A 15 9.80 12.93 -17.89
C LYS A 15 9.05 13.25 -16.60
N ALA A 16 7.82 13.76 -16.69
CA ALA A 16 6.96 14.00 -15.54
C ALA A 16 6.52 12.68 -14.90
N THR A 17 6.17 11.68 -15.73
CA THR A 17 5.88 10.31 -15.27
C THR A 17 7.07 9.70 -14.56
N GLU A 18 8.26 9.74 -15.17
CA GLU A 18 9.49 9.17 -14.59
C GLU A 18 9.89 9.85 -13.27
N THR A 19 9.64 11.17 -13.14
CA THR A 19 9.89 11.91 -11.90
C THR A 19 8.88 11.53 -10.80
N ALA A 20 7.61 11.36 -11.17
CA ALA A 20 6.58 10.91 -10.25
C ALA A 20 6.83 9.47 -9.77
N GLU A 21 7.24 8.58 -10.68
CA GLU A 21 7.64 7.21 -10.39
C GLU A 21 8.83 7.18 -9.42
N ARG A 22 9.91 7.93 -9.70
CA ARG A 22 11.06 8.02 -8.78
C ARG A 22 10.70 8.51 -7.38
N ASN A 23 9.85 9.52 -7.29
CA ASN A 23 9.44 10.06 -5.98
C ASN A 23 8.58 9.07 -5.21
N ALA A 24 7.71 8.33 -5.90
CA ALA A 24 6.92 7.25 -5.30
C ALA A 24 7.80 6.09 -4.85
N GLU A 25 8.77 5.67 -5.66
CA GLU A 25 9.76 4.65 -5.33
C GLU A 25 10.59 5.04 -4.11
N ALA A 26 11.13 6.26 -4.07
CA ALA A 26 11.92 6.74 -2.93
C ALA A 26 11.10 6.78 -1.63
N PHE A 27 9.83 7.15 -1.71
CA PHE A 27 8.93 7.15 -0.55
C PHE A 27 8.60 5.73 -0.08
N ALA A 28 8.35 4.82 -1.01
CA ALA A 28 8.12 3.41 -0.73
C ALA A 28 9.37 2.75 -0.10
N GLU A 29 10.56 3.04 -0.62
CA GLU A 29 11.84 2.56 -0.07
C GLU A 29 12.06 3.07 1.35
N ALA A 30 11.87 4.37 1.61
CA ALA A 30 12.01 4.94 2.94
C ALA A 30 11.03 4.31 3.94
N GLY A 31 9.78 4.09 3.53
CA GLY A 31 8.78 3.38 4.34
C GLY A 31 9.16 1.92 4.62
N GLN A 32 9.62 1.20 3.60
CA GLN A 32 10.11 -0.18 3.75
C GLN A 32 11.33 -0.27 4.66
N GLN A 33 12.25 0.69 4.57
CA GLN A 33 13.44 0.72 5.43
C GLN A 33 13.05 0.95 6.89
N ALA A 34 12.22 1.97 7.16
CA ALA A 34 11.73 2.23 8.53
C ALA A 34 10.98 1.03 9.10
N PHE A 35 10.20 0.33 8.27
CA PHE A 35 9.53 -0.90 8.66
C PHE A 35 10.51 -2.02 9.01
N ARG A 36 11.51 -2.29 8.15
CA ARG A 36 12.55 -3.30 8.40
C ARG A 36 13.32 -3.02 9.69
N GLU A 37 13.74 -1.78 9.90
CA GLU A 37 14.42 -1.37 11.14
C GLU A 37 13.53 -1.60 12.37
N GLY A 38 12.22 -1.35 12.26
CA GLY A 38 11.24 -1.67 13.31
C GLY A 38 11.12 -3.17 13.59
N ILE A 39 11.09 -4.01 12.55
CA ILE A 39 11.07 -5.47 12.65
C ILE A 39 12.34 -6.00 13.30
N GLU A 40 13.51 -5.52 12.88
CA GLU A 40 14.81 -5.92 13.44
C GLU A 40 14.89 -5.56 14.92
N ARG A 41 14.50 -4.35 15.30
CA ARG A 41 14.45 -3.91 16.70
C ARG A 41 13.50 -4.76 17.54
N THR A 42 12.33 -5.08 17.00
CA THR A 42 11.33 -5.93 17.67
C THR A 42 11.87 -7.34 17.85
N THR A 43 12.49 -7.90 16.82
CA THR A 43 13.08 -9.25 16.84
C THR A 43 14.26 -9.34 17.82
N ALA A 44 15.14 -8.34 17.84
CA ALA A 44 16.23 -8.26 18.82
C ALA A 44 15.69 -8.21 20.25
N THR A 45 14.66 -7.39 20.49
CA THR A 45 14.00 -7.31 21.79
C THR A 45 13.40 -8.67 22.20
N ILE A 46 12.71 -9.35 21.29
CA ILE A 46 12.16 -10.70 21.54
C ILE A 46 13.28 -11.70 21.88
N GLY A 47 14.41 -11.65 21.16
CA GLY A 47 15.57 -12.53 21.38
C GLY A 47 16.27 -12.31 22.73
N ASP A 48 16.33 -11.06 23.21
CA ASP A 48 16.93 -10.71 24.50
C ASP A 48 16.06 -11.16 25.69
N PHE A 49 14.77 -11.40 25.47
CA PHE A 49 13.79 -11.78 26.49
C PHE A 49 13.67 -13.29 26.73
N SER A 50 14.80 -13.96 27.02
CA SER A 50 14.86 -15.41 27.37
C SER A 50 13.94 -15.85 28.53
N ALA A 51 13.36 -14.89 29.28
CA ALA A 51 12.44 -15.12 30.39
C ALA A 51 10.99 -15.43 29.96
N TYR A 52 10.60 -15.17 28.71
CA TYR A 52 9.25 -15.50 28.21
C TYR A 52 9.28 -16.91 27.61
N GLY A 53 8.53 -17.85 28.22
CA GLY A 53 8.50 -19.24 27.76
C GLY A 53 8.19 -19.38 26.26
N LYS A 54 8.75 -20.42 25.61
CA LYS A 54 8.76 -20.66 24.15
C LYS A 54 7.45 -20.33 23.43
N GLU A 55 6.30 -20.73 24.00
CA GLU A 55 4.98 -20.49 23.39
C GLU A 55 4.62 -18.99 23.26
N ASN A 56 5.09 -18.14 24.17
CA ASN A 56 4.86 -16.68 24.07
C ASN A 56 5.72 -16.07 22.96
N MET A 57 6.96 -16.57 22.80
CA MET A 57 7.86 -16.14 21.74
C MET A 57 7.34 -16.55 20.36
N ASP A 58 6.86 -17.79 20.24
CA ASP A 58 6.26 -18.29 19.00
C ASP A 58 5.03 -17.44 18.59
N ALA A 59 4.17 -17.05 19.55
CA ALA A 59 3.02 -16.17 19.30
C ALA A 59 3.41 -14.74 18.86
N MET A 60 4.49 -14.19 19.43
CA MET A 60 5.01 -12.88 19.01
C MET A 60 5.59 -12.94 17.58
N ILE A 61 6.33 -13.99 17.25
CA ILE A 61 6.88 -14.21 15.90
C ILE A 61 5.74 -14.38 14.88
N GLU A 62 4.67 -15.09 15.24
CA GLU A 62 3.50 -15.22 14.36
C GLU A 62 2.81 -13.86 14.12
N SER A 63 2.62 -13.07 15.18
CA SER A 63 2.07 -11.70 15.11
C SER A 63 2.93 -10.79 14.23
N LEU A 64 4.25 -10.90 14.35
CA LEU A 64 5.23 -10.18 13.54
C LEU A 64 5.13 -10.57 12.07
N THR A 65 5.02 -11.86 11.79
CA THR A 65 4.90 -12.41 10.44
C THR A 65 3.63 -11.90 9.76
N ILE A 66 2.50 -11.91 10.47
CA ILE A 66 1.22 -11.36 9.98
C ILE A 66 1.37 -9.87 9.69
N THR A 67 2.05 -9.13 10.57
CA THR A 67 2.29 -7.70 10.41
C THR A 67 3.11 -7.40 9.15
N THR A 68 4.22 -8.13 8.96
CA THR A 68 5.06 -8.04 7.75
C THR A 68 4.26 -8.27 6.48
N LYS A 69 3.46 -9.35 6.44
CA LYS A 69 2.63 -9.64 5.27
C LYS A 69 1.61 -8.54 4.97
N GLY A 70 0.97 -7.99 6.00
CA GLY A 70 0.03 -6.88 5.82
C GLY A 70 0.68 -5.60 5.27
N VAL A 71 1.93 -5.32 5.66
CA VAL A 71 2.70 -4.20 5.10
C VAL A 71 3.09 -4.45 3.64
N GLU A 72 3.46 -5.68 3.29
CA GLU A 72 3.68 -6.07 1.88
C GLU A 72 2.41 -5.84 1.04
N ASP A 73 1.25 -6.30 1.52
CA ASP A 73 -0.03 -6.14 0.83
C ASP A 73 -0.42 -4.66 0.64
N LEU A 74 -0.20 -3.82 1.66
CA LEU A 74 -0.40 -2.37 1.58
C LEU A 74 0.50 -1.72 0.52
N ASN A 75 1.79 -2.11 0.50
CA ASN A 75 2.73 -1.59 -0.48
C ASN A 75 2.37 -2.01 -1.90
N THR A 76 1.95 -3.26 -2.11
CA THR A 76 1.44 -3.74 -3.40
C THR A 76 0.20 -2.97 -3.83
N SER A 77 -0.72 -2.67 -2.90
CA SER A 77 -1.92 -1.88 -3.20
C SER A 77 -1.59 -0.46 -3.65
N ALA A 78 -0.72 0.22 -2.90
CA ALA A 78 -0.28 1.57 -3.23
C ALA A 78 0.42 1.64 -4.61
N ALA A 79 1.27 0.66 -4.92
CA ALA A 79 1.93 0.59 -6.23
C ALA A 79 0.93 0.38 -7.38
N ALA A 80 -0.09 -0.48 -7.18
CA ALA A 80 -1.15 -0.68 -8.17
C ALA A 80 -1.95 0.61 -8.40
N TYR A 81 -2.35 1.31 -7.33
CA TYR A 81 -3.07 2.59 -7.44
C TYR A 81 -2.25 3.67 -8.17
N ALA A 82 -0.95 3.77 -7.87
CA ALA A 82 -0.05 4.71 -8.54
C ALA A 82 0.01 4.43 -10.06
N LYS A 83 0.17 3.16 -10.43
CA LYS A 83 0.18 2.72 -11.83
C LYS A 83 -1.14 3.07 -12.53
N ASP A 84 -2.27 2.70 -11.95
CA ASP A 84 -3.60 2.97 -12.53
C ASP A 84 -3.85 4.47 -12.69
N SER A 85 -3.37 5.29 -11.76
CA SER A 85 -3.49 6.75 -11.81
C SER A 85 -2.68 7.36 -12.96
N VAL A 86 -1.46 6.87 -13.17
CA VAL A 86 -0.60 7.29 -14.29
C VAL A 86 -1.21 6.86 -15.62
N GLU A 87 -1.64 5.59 -15.74
CA GLU A 87 -2.26 5.06 -16.96
C GLU A 87 -3.52 5.87 -17.34
N GLY A 88 -4.40 6.15 -16.36
CA GLY A 88 -5.58 6.96 -16.58
C GLY A 88 -5.27 8.40 -17.01
N SER A 89 -4.22 9.01 -16.46
CA SER A 89 -3.78 10.36 -16.85
C SER A 89 -3.28 10.40 -18.29
N VAL A 90 -2.48 9.40 -18.68
CA VAL A 90 -1.93 9.26 -20.03
C VAL A 90 -3.04 9.00 -21.05
N GLU A 91 -4.03 8.18 -20.71
CA GLU A 91 -5.19 7.92 -21.55
C GLU A 91 -6.01 9.19 -21.79
N ALA A 92 -6.35 9.94 -20.72
CA ALA A 92 -7.06 11.21 -20.84
C ALA A 92 -6.30 12.21 -21.71
N ALA A 93 -4.97 12.30 -21.57
CA ALA A 93 -4.14 13.17 -22.40
C ALA A 93 -4.18 12.78 -23.90
N LYS A 94 -4.13 11.48 -24.21
CA LYS A 94 -4.24 10.98 -25.60
C LYS A 94 -5.62 11.27 -26.19
N SER A 95 -6.68 11.08 -25.41
CA SER A 95 -8.05 11.35 -25.82
C SER A 95 -8.24 12.84 -26.08
N MET A 96 -7.78 13.72 -25.19
CA MET A 96 -7.84 15.17 -25.39
C MET A 96 -7.07 15.62 -26.64
N ALA A 97 -5.92 15.02 -26.93
CA ALA A 97 -5.14 15.33 -28.13
C ALA A 97 -5.85 14.94 -29.44
N SER A 98 -6.81 14.02 -29.37
CA SER A 98 -7.59 13.54 -30.52
C SER A 98 -8.98 14.20 -30.61
N ALA A 99 -9.34 15.03 -29.63
CA ALA A 99 -10.62 15.72 -29.57
C ALA A 99 -10.74 16.77 -30.67
N LYS A 100 -11.91 16.82 -31.31
CA LYS A 100 -12.24 17.70 -32.44
C LYS A 100 -13.03 18.94 -32.02
N SER A 101 -13.50 18.97 -30.77
CA SER A 101 -14.27 20.09 -30.23
C SER A 101 -13.99 20.32 -28.75
N VAL A 102 -14.34 21.50 -28.24
CA VAL A 102 -14.27 21.82 -26.81
C VAL A 102 -15.25 20.96 -26.00
N GLN A 103 -16.40 20.60 -26.59
CA GLN A 103 -17.39 19.74 -25.97
C GLN A 103 -16.81 18.34 -25.68
N GLU A 104 -16.10 17.75 -26.65
CA GLU A 104 -15.41 16.46 -26.48
C GLU A 104 -14.33 16.53 -25.37
N VAL A 105 -13.60 17.65 -25.28
CA VAL A 105 -12.61 17.83 -24.20
C VAL A 105 -13.26 17.88 -22.82
N ILE A 106 -14.41 18.57 -22.69
CA ILE A 106 -15.17 18.64 -21.42
C ILE A 106 -15.67 17.25 -21.02
N GLU A 107 -16.16 16.46 -21.98
CA GLU A 107 -16.60 15.08 -21.75
C GLU A 107 -15.43 14.20 -21.27
N ILE A 108 -14.29 14.23 -21.97
CA ILE A 108 -13.08 13.48 -21.58
C ILE A 108 -12.62 13.86 -20.18
N GLN A 109 -12.60 15.14 -19.85
CA GLN A 109 -12.18 15.60 -18.53
C GLN A 109 -13.18 15.18 -17.42
N SER A 110 -14.47 15.16 -17.73
CA SER A 110 -15.52 14.69 -16.82
C SER A 110 -15.43 13.18 -16.56
N GLU A 111 -15.18 12.38 -17.60
CA GLU A 111 -14.94 10.94 -17.48
C GLU A 111 -13.66 10.63 -16.71
N TYR A 112 -12.58 11.37 -16.98
CA TYR A 112 -11.33 11.25 -16.23
C TYR A 112 -11.53 11.59 -14.75
N ALA A 113 -12.28 12.66 -14.44
CA ALA A 113 -12.59 13.02 -13.06
C ALA A 113 -13.42 11.94 -12.35
N LYS A 114 -14.46 11.41 -13.02
CA LYS A 114 -15.29 10.32 -12.49
C LYS A 114 -14.47 9.07 -12.22
N SER A 115 -13.70 8.60 -13.21
CA SER A 115 -12.84 7.42 -13.05
C SER A 115 -11.77 7.61 -11.97
N SER A 116 -11.22 8.81 -11.83
CA SER A 116 -10.26 9.12 -10.76
C SER A 116 -10.90 9.04 -9.37
N MET A 117 -12.13 9.52 -9.23
CA MET A 117 -12.90 9.41 -7.98
C MET A 117 -13.19 7.94 -7.64
N ASP A 118 -13.64 7.15 -8.64
CA ASP A 118 -13.95 5.73 -8.46
C ASP A 118 -12.70 4.93 -8.07
N ARG A 119 -11.55 5.18 -8.73
CA ARG A 119 -10.25 4.60 -8.36
C ARG A 119 -9.85 4.94 -6.92
N TYR A 120 -9.97 6.21 -6.54
CA TYR A 120 -9.61 6.68 -5.20
C TYR A 120 -10.46 6.01 -4.11
N VAL A 121 -11.79 5.98 -4.28
CA VAL A 121 -12.70 5.34 -3.32
C VAL A 121 -12.43 3.85 -3.21
N SER A 122 -12.14 3.18 -4.32
CA SER A 122 -11.76 1.77 -4.34
C SER A 122 -10.49 1.51 -3.53
N GLU A 123 -9.43 2.30 -3.77
CA GLU A 123 -8.16 2.14 -3.06
C GLU A 123 -8.29 2.47 -1.56
N MET A 124 -9.07 3.49 -1.21
CA MET A 124 -9.35 3.84 0.19
C MET A 124 -10.08 2.71 0.92
N THR A 125 -11.09 2.10 0.28
CA THR A 125 -11.83 0.97 0.82
C THR A 125 -10.89 -0.21 1.06
N LYS A 126 -10.11 -0.56 0.03
CA LYS A 126 -9.14 -1.66 0.09
C LYS A 126 -8.07 -1.45 1.17
N THR A 127 -7.53 -0.23 1.28
CA THR A 127 -6.57 0.12 2.33
C THR A 127 -7.18 0.00 3.73
N THR A 128 -8.43 0.43 3.90
CA THR A 128 -9.16 0.31 5.17
C THR A 128 -9.37 -1.15 5.56
N ASP A 129 -9.75 -1.99 4.61
CA ASP A 129 -9.92 -3.43 4.83
C ASP A 129 -8.60 -4.11 5.20
N LEU A 130 -7.52 -3.78 4.48
CA LEU A 130 -6.17 -4.28 4.78
C LEU A 130 -5.72 -3.88 6.19
N LEU A 131 -5.86 -2.61 6.57
CA LEU A 131 -5.47 -2.14 7.90
C LEU A 131 -6.32 -2.76 9.01
N THR A 132 -7.63 -2.85 8.82
CA THR A 132 -8.54 -3.45 9.81
C THR A 132 -8.24 -4.94 9.97
N GLY A 133 -8.03 -5.65 8.86
CA GLY A 133 -7.62 -7.06 8.86
C GLY A 133 -6.26 -7.26 9.54
N LEU A 134 -5.29 -6.40 9.25
CA LEU A 134 -3.96 -6.43 9.85
C LEU A 134 -4.03 -6.32 11.37
N VAL A 135 -4.71 -5.31 11.90
CA VAL A 135 -4.89 -5.14 13.34
C VAL A 135 -5.60 -6.35 13.94
N LYS A 136 -6.70 -6.81 13.34
CA LYS A 136 -7.42 -7.97 13.89
C LYS A 136 -6.56 -9.24 13.93
N ASN A 137 -5.78 -9.50 12.88
CA ASN A 137 -5.01 -10.72 12.75
C ASN A 137 -3.70 -10.68 13.54
N ALA A 138 -3.03 -9.52 13.63
CA ALA A 138 -1.77 -9.38 14.33
C ALA A 138 -1.91 -9.56 15.85
N TRP A 139 -3.08 -9.24 16.43
CA TRP A 139 -3.31 -9.42 17.87
C TRP A 139 -3.83 -10.80 18.26
N ARG A 140 -4.34 -11.56 17.29
CA ARG A 140 -4.97 -12.87 17.54
C ARG A 140 -4.02 -13.87 18.22
N PRO A 141 -2.74 -14.06 17.80
CA PRO A 141 -1.86 -15.03 18.45
C PRO A 141 -1.63 -14.72 19.94
N LEU A 142 -1.57 -13.44 20.30
CA LEU A 142 -1.43 -13.01 21.70
C LEU A 142 -2.70 -13.29 22.51
N ASN A 143 -3.87 -13.02 21.94
CA ASN A 143 -5.16 -13.31 22.56
C ASN A 143 -5.37 -14.82 22.78
N ASP A 144 -5.04 -15.63 21.78
CA ASP A 144 -5.15 -17.09 21.85
C ASP A 144 -4.24 -17.65 22.95
N ARG A 145 -3.03 -17.08 23.08
CA ARG A 145 -2.11 -17.45 24.15
C ARG A 145 -2.64 -17.09 25.53
N ALA A 146 -3.23 -15.90 25.69
CA ALA A 146 -3.84 -15.48 26.94
C ALA A 146 -5.03 -16.38 27.32
N ALA A 147 -5.89 -16.71 26.35
CA ALA A 147 -7.01 -17.63 26.54
C ALA A 147 -6.54 -19.02 26.99
N LYS A 148 -5.57 -19.62 26.29
CA LYS A 148 -4.98 -20.92 26.64
C LYS A 148 -4.39 -20.93 28.05
N THR A 149 -3.77 -19.81 28.47
CA THR A 149 -3.22 -19.67 29.82
C THR A 149 -4.33 -19.64 30.88
N MET A 150 -5.43 -18.92 30.61
CA MET A 150 -6.60 -18.90 31.50
C MET A 150 -7.26 -20.28 31.63
N GLU A 151 -7.39 -21.03 30.54
CA GLU A 151 -7.91 -22.40 30.55
C GLU A 151 -7.04 -23.35 31.40
N GLN A 152 -5.71 -23.24 31.26
CA GLN A 152 -4.77 -24.03 32.06
C GLN A 152 -4.88 -23.73 33.56
N VAL A 153 -5.05 -22.46 33.95
CA VAL A 153 -5.26 -22.06 35.35
C VAL A 153 -6.60 -22.57 35.88
N GLN A 154 -7.65 -22.57 35.06
CA GLN A 154 -8.96 -23.11 35.45
C GLN A 154 -8.93 -24.64 35.60
N ALA A 155 -8.23 -25.35 34.72
CA ALA A 155 -8.11 -26.81 34.77
C ALA A 155 -7.27 -27.33 35.96
N GLN A 156 -6.50 -26.45 36.62
CA GLN A 156 -5.70 -26.77 37.81
C GLN A 156 -6.38 -26.39 39.15
N ARG A 157 -7.60 -25.84 39.10
CA ARG A 157 -8.45 -25.59 40.28
C ARG A 157 -9.48 -26.70 40.45
#